data_AF-A0A5M9R8Z6-F1
#
_entry.id   AF-A0A5M9R8Z6-F1
#
_cell.length_a   1.000
_cell.length_b   1.000
_cell.length_c   1.000
_cell.angle_alpha   90.00
_cell.angle_beta   90.00
_cell.angle_gamma   90.00
#
_symmetry.space_group_name_H-M   'P 1'
#
loop_
_entity.id
_entity.type
_entity.pdbx_description
1 polymer ?
#
loop_
_entity_poly.entity_id
_entity_poly.type
_entity_poly.pdbx_seq_one_letter_code
_entity_poly.pdbx_strand_id
1 'polypeptide(L)' 'MTEKTQKLKPCPFCGCADITIHKPTYQDMTLFSIACDGCDVRIKRFNEPEAISAWNRRAPTGG' A
#
# COMPACT_ATOMS: atom_id res chain seq x y z
N MET A 1 -11.94 -3.17 -11.73
CA MET A 1 -12.20 -1.87 -11.09
C MET A 1 -11.08 -1.61 -10.10
N THR A 2 -10.09 -0.79 -10.47
CA THR A 2 -9.03 -0.32 -9.59
C THR A 2 -9.60 0.84 -8.78
N GLU A 3 -10.08 0.53 -7.58
CA GLU A 3 -10.60 1.53 -6.66
C GLU A 3 -9.48 2.50 -6.31
N LYS A 4 -9.58 3.73 -6.84
CA LYS A 4 -8.62 4.81 -6.61
C LYS A 4 -8.46 5.01 -5.11
N THR A 5 -7.30 4.58 -4.63
CA THR A 5 -6.43 5.00 -3.53
C THR A 5 -6.53 6.46 -3.04
N GLN A 6 -7.71 7.09 -2.94
CA GLN A 6 -7.84 8.49 -2.50
C GLN A 6 -7.32 8.75 -1.07
N LYS A 7 -7.08 7.68 -0.29
CA LYS A 7 -6.54 7.75 1.09
C LYS A 7 -5.04 7.48 1.22
N LEU A 8 -4.33 7.00 0.20
CA LEU A 8 -2.88 6.77 0.35
C LEU A 8 -2.07 7.97 -0.12
N LYS A 9 -1.04 8.28 0.65
CA LYS A 9 0.01 9.21 0.26
C LYS A 9 0.86 8.61 -0.86
N PRO A 10 1.49 9.46 -1.70
CA PRO A 10 2.49 9.02 -2.66
C PRO A 10 3.62 8.27 -1.97
N CYS A 11 4.34 7.45 -2.74
CA CYS A 11 5.43 6.63 -2.24
C CYS A 11 6.51 7.52 -1.59
N PRO A 12 6.90 7.27 -0.33
CA PRO A 12 7.92 8.05 0.33
C PRO A 12 9.33 7.78 -0.21
N PHE A 13 9.55 6.70 -0.99
CA PHE A 13 10.87 6.34 -1.52
C PHE A 13 11.17 6.98 -2.87
N CYS A 14 10.26 6.83 -3.84
CA CYS A 14 10.44 7.36 -5.19
C CYS A 14 9.59 8.61 -5.50
N GLY A 15 8.65 8.97 -4.63
CA GLY A 15 7.71 10.07 -4.88
C GLY A 15 6.55 9.74 -5.83
N CYS A 16 6.47 8.52 -6.37
CA CYS A 16 5.37 8.13 -7.27
C CYS A 16 4.03 8.12 -6.52
N ALA A 17 3.01 8.77 -7.10
CA ALA A 17 1.63 8.70 -6.62
C ALA A 17 0.89 7.42 -7.11
N ASP A 18 1.52 6.65 -7.99
CA ASP A 18 0.96 5.41 -8.54
C ASP A 18 1.15 4.25 -7.55
N ILE A 19 0.15 4.12 -6.69
CA ILE A 19 0.09 3.11 -5.63
C ILE A 19 -1.11 2.19 -5.87
N THR A 20 -0.81 0.90 -5.98
CA THR A 20 -1.77 -0.17 -6.22
C THR A 20 -2.07 -0.93 -4.94
N ILE A 21 -3.36 -1.11 -4.63
CA ILE A 21 -3.81 -1.95 -3.52
C ILE A 21 -4.29 -3.29 -4.09
N HIS A 22 -3.61 -4.35 -3.71
CA HIS A 22 -4.02 -5.72 -3.95
C HIS A 22 -4.76 -6.27 -2.73
N LYS A 23 -5.90 -6.93 -2.99
CA LYS A 23 -6.70 -7.60 -1.97
C LYS A 23 -6.84 -9.10 -2.23
N PRO A 24 -5.76 -9.90 -2.12
CA PRO A 24 -5.89 -11.34 -2.30
C PRO A 24 -6.71 -11.93 -1.15
N THR A 25 -7.77 -12.65 -1.50
CA THR A 25 -8.52 -13.49 -0.57
C THR A 25 -7.92 -14.90 -0.62
N TYR A 26 -7.46 -15.42 0.53
CA TYR A 26 -6.85 -16.72 0.63
C TYR A 26 -7.48 -17.50 1.79
N GLN A 27 -8.14 -18.62 1.49
CA GLN A 27 -8.73 -19.52 2.50
C GLN A 27 -9.49 -18.76 3.60
N ASP A 28 -10.49 -17.97 3.22
CA ASP A 28 -11.31 -17.13 4.11
C ASP A 28 -10.61 -15.90 4.73
N MET A 29 -9.30 -15.73 4.54
CA MET A 29 -8.57 -14.54 4.99
C MET A 29 -8.45 -13.51 3.86
N THR A 30 -8.85 -12.27 4.14
CA THR A 30 -8.60 -11.14 3.24
C THR A 30 -7.32 -10.44 3.64
N LEU A 31 -6.35 -10.40 2.73
CA LEU A 31 -5.10 -9.67 2.93
C LEU A 31 -5.14 -8.38 2.13
N PHE A 32 -4.61 -7.30 2.71
CA PHE A 32 -4.43 -6.01 2.06
C PHE A 32 -2.95 -5.78 1.81
N SER A 33 -2.58 -5.74 0.54
CA SER A 33 -1.21 -5.52 0.10
C SER A 33 -1.13 -4.22 -0.70
N ILE A 34 -0.39 -3.23 -0.22
CA ILE A 34 -0.20 -1.96 -0.91
C ILE A 34 1.19 -1.97 -1.53
N ALA A 35 1.27 -1.71 -2.82
CA ALA A 35 2.50 -1.70 -3.60
C ALA A 35 2.63 -0.41 -4.40
N CYS A 36 3.85 0.15 -4.48
CA CYS A 36 4.16 1.23 -5.40
C CYS A 36 4.66 0.64 -6.72
N ASP A 37 4.06 1.07 -7.83
CA ASP A 37 4.43 0.61 -9.17
C ASP A 37 5.82 1.12 -9.60
N GLY A 38 6.21 2.32 -9.15
CA GLY A 38 7.47 2.94 -9.56
C GLY A 38 8.75 2.41 -8.89
N CYS A 39 8.65 1.86 -7.67
CA CYS A 39 9.83 1.37 -6.92
C CYS A 39 9.66 -0.04 -6.34
N ASP A 40 8.57 -0.72 -6.67
CA ASP A 40 8.23 -2.07 -6.22
C ASP A 40 8.11 -2.24 -4.68
N VAL A 41 8.15 -1.13 -3.93
CA VAL A 41 7.96 -1.14 -2.46
C VAL A 41 6.56 -1.60 -2.14
N ARG A 42 6.46 -2.66 -1.35
CA ARG A 42 5.18 -3.26 -0.96
C ARG A 42 5.06 -3.55 0.53
N ILE A 43 3.83 -3.57 1.02
CA ILE A 43 3.48 -3.85 2.42
C ILE A 43 2.28 -4.77 2.43
N LYS A 44 2.19 -5.68 3.41
CA LYS A 44 1.07 -6.59 3.56
C LYS A 44 0.52 -6.48 4.98
N ARG A 45 -0.80 -6.36 5.11
CA ARG A 45 -1.53 -6.34 6.40
C ARG A 45 -2.85 -7.09 6.26
N PHE A 46 -3.39 -7.53 7.39
CA PHE A 46 -4.69 -8.23 7.45
C PHE A 46 -5.87 -7.27 7.48
N ASN A 47 -5.63 -6.00 7.81
CA ASN A 47 -6.65 -4.97 7.91
C ASN A 47 -6.37 -3.83 6.94
N GLU A 48 -7.38 -3.43 6.16
CA GLU A 48 -7.30 -2.28 5.24
C GLU A 48 -6.89 -0.97 5.93
N PRO A 49 -7.56 -0.52 7.02
CA PRO A 49 -7.21 0.75 7.65
C PRO A 49 -5.80 0.73 8.25
N GLU A 50 -5.35 -0.42 8.76
CA GLU A 50 -3.97 -0.61 9.22
C GLU A 50 -2.98 -0.59 8.06
N ALA A 51 -3.29 -1.22 6.93
CA ALA A 51 -2.46 -1.14 5.73
C ALA A 51 -2.29 0.32 5.30
N ILE A 52 -3.40 1.05 5.17
CA ILE A 52 -3.41 2.46 4.77
C ILE A 52 -2.64 3.31 5.77
N SER A 53 -2.90 3.14 7.08
CA SER A 53 -2.22 3.90 8.13
C SER A 53 -0.72 3.59 8.15
N ALA A 54 -0.33 2.32 8.03
CA ALA A 54 1.06 1.90 7.96
C ALA A 54 1.77 2.46 6.72
N TRP A 55 1.10 2.48 5.56
CA TRP A 55 1.64 3.11 4.35
C TRP A 55 1.84 4.62 4.56
N ASN A 56 0.80 5.31 5.03
CA ASN A 56 0.82 6.76 5.25
C ASN A 56 1.76 7.22 6.38
N ARG A 57 2.10 6.31 7.30
CA ARG A 57 3.03 6.53 8.41
C ARG A 57 4.48 6.23 8.04
N ARG A 58 4.74 5.50 6.95
CA ARG A 58 6.13 5.28 6.50
C ARG A 58 6.76 6.62 6.17
N ALA A 59 7.67 7.04 7.04
CA ALA A 59 8.67 8.04 6.68
C ALA A 59 9.55 7.45 5.56
N PRO A 60 10.10 8.27 4.64
CA PRO A 60 11.16 7.81 3.76
C PRO A 60 12.20 7.10 4.63
N THR A 61 12.41 5.81 4.42
CA THR A 61 13.52 5.12 5.06
C THR A 61 14.75 5.56 4.26
N GLY A 62 15.18 6.79 4.53
CA GLY A 62 16.46 7.32 4.10
C GLY A 62 17.51 6.77 5.05
N GLY A 63 18.44 5.99 4.49
CA GLY A 63 19.57 5.38 5.16
C GLY A 63 20.31 4.51 4.16
#